data_AF-A0A1C4W5H6-F1
#
_entry.id   AF-A0A1C4W5H6-F1
#
_cell.length_a   1.000
_cell.length_b   1.000
_cell.length_c   1.000
_cell.angle_alpha   90.00
_cell.angle_beta   90.00
_cell.angle_gamma   90.00
#
_symmetry.space_group_name_H-M   'P 1'
#
loop_
_entity.id
_entity.type
_entity.pdbx_description
1 polymer ?
#
loop_
_entity_poly.entity_id
_entity_poly.type
_entity_poly.pdbx_seq_one_letter_code
_entity_poly.pdbx_strand_id
1 'polypeptide(L)'
;MTGNVAQVFLADNEWAQALQGIHAALRPNGYLVFETRCPERRAWEEWAADVDPVILDVPGIGPVERRLAVTDVSFPFVSFRYTYRFLADGAVVTSDSTLRFRSRDEVESSLAANAYRVLDVREAPDRPGREFVFIAAAE
;
A
#
# COMPACT_ATOMS: atom_id res chain seq x y z
N MET A 1 -4.58 8.91 4.60
CA MET A 1 -4.47 7.43 4.56
C MET A 1 -3.01 7.07 4.31
N THR A 2 -2.33 6.45 5.27
CA THR A 2 -0.88 6.16 5.20
C THR A 2 -0.62 4.67 4.99
N GLY A 3 0.57 4.31 4.49
CA GLY A 3 0.99 2.93 4.29
C GLY A 3 0.56 2.30 2.97
N ASN A 4 0.49 3.09 1.89
CA ASN A 4 0.15 2.64 0.53
C ASN A 4 -1.27 2.08 0.34
N VAL A 5 -2.25 2.68 1.03
CA VAL A 5 -3.64 2.20 1.07
C VAL A 5 -4.27 2.13 -0.33
N ALA A 6 -3.88 2.97 -1.29
CA ALA A 6 -4.45 2.93 -2.64
C ALA A 6 -4.23 1.57 -3.35
N GLN A 7 -3.20 0.82 -2.95
CA GLN A 7 -2.82 -0.42 -3.61
C GLN A 7 -3.70 -1.63 -3.24
N VAL A 8 -4.43 -1.57 -2.12
CA VAL A 8 -5.29 -2.69 -1.69
C VAL A 8 -6.60 -2.78 -2.47
N PHE A 9 -7.01 -1.69 -3.13
CA PHE A 9 -8.16 -1.68 -4.02
C PHE A 9 -7.72 -2.20 -5.40
N LEU A 10 -8.03 -3.46 -5.70
CA LEU A 10 -7.52 -4.14 -6.87
C LEU A 10 -8.28 -3.72 -8.13
N ALA A 11 -9.60 -3.58 -8.00
CA ALA A 11 -10.44 -3.14 -9.10
C ALA A 11 -10.65 -1.62 -9.10
N ASP A 12 -10.92 -1.05 -10.27
CA ASP A 12 -11.11 0.40 -10.42
C ASP A 12 -12.40 0.88 -9.75
N ASN A 13 -13.44 0.05 -9.73
CA ASN A 13 -14.70 0.35 -9.04
C ASN A 13 -14.53 0.40 -7.51
N GLU A 14 -13.74 -0.50 -6.92
CA GLU A 14 -13.46 -0.50 -5.47
C GLU A 14 -12.70 0.78 -5.07
N TRP A 15 -11.71 1.17 -5.89
CA TRP A 15 -10.97 2.41 -5.66
C TRP A 15 -11.85 3.65 -5.81
N ALA A 16 -12.68 3.70 -6.87
CA ALA A 16 -13.62 4.80 -7.06
C ALA A 16 -14.64 4.90 -5.92
N GLN A 17 -15.17 3.77 -5.44
CA GLN A 17 -16.09 3.74 -4.29
C GLN A 17 -15.44 4.27 -3.02
N ALA A 18 -14.17 3.92 -2.77
CA ALA A 18 -13.43 4.47 -1.64
C ALA A 18 -13.26 5.99 -1.76
N LEU A 19 -12.88 6.50 -2.94
CA LEU A 19 -12.75 7.93 -3.21
C LEU A 19 -14.07 8.69 -3.01
N GLN A 20 -15.18 8.14 -3.50
CA GLN A 20 -16.53 8.72 -3.35
C GLN A 20 -16.98 8.72 -1.88
N GLY A 21 -16.75 7.63 -1.16
CA GLY A 21 -17.06 7.54 0.26
C GLY A 21 -16.27 8.56 1.09
N ILE A 22 -15.00 8.77 0.75
CA ILE A 22 -14.17 9.82 1.36
C ILE A 22 -14.72 11.21 1.01
N HIS A 23 -15.07 11.44 -0.26
CA HIS A 23 -15.57 12.76 -0.72
C HIS A 23 -16.83 13.15 0.06
N ALA A 24 -17.78 12.21 0.17
CA ALA A 24 -19.01 12.39 0.94
C ALA A 24 -18.79 12.63 2.45
N ALA A 25 -17.66 12.17 3.01
CA ALA A 25 -17.32 12.33 4.42
C ALA A 25 -16.51 13.61 4.71
N LEU A 26 -15.92 14.24 3.69
CA LEU A 26 -15.13 15.45 3.85
C LEU A 26 -16.03 16.67 4.14
N ARG A 27 -15.55 17.55 5.02
CA ARG A 27 -16.14 18.89 5.19
C ARG A 27 -15.81 19.76 3.97
N PRO A 28 -16.56 20.85 3.72
CA PRO A 28 -16.17 21.85 2.73
C PRO A 28 -14.71 22.29 2.91
N ASN A 29 -13.96 22.36 1.82
CA ASN A 29 -12.51 22.62 1.79
C ASN A 29 -11.64 21.54 2.47
N GLY A 30 -12.18 20.32 2.61
CA GLY A 30 -11.45 19.17 3.10
C GLY A 30 -10.40 18.66 2.10
N TYR A 31 -9.32 18.09 2.63
CA TYR A 31 -8.25 17.51 1.83
C TYR A 31 -8.21 16.00 1.99
N LEU A 32 -7.95 15.31 0.89
CA LEU A 32 -7.56 13.92 0.85
C LEU A 32 -6.04 13.84 0.68
N VAL A 33 -5.37 13.22 1.66
CA VAL A 33 -3.93 12.93 1.60
C VAL A 33 -3.73 11.42 1.69
N PHE A 34 -3.03 10.84 0.71
CA PHE A 34 -2.73 9.41 0.71
C PHE A 34 -1.44 9.06 -0.02
N GLU A 35 -0.93 7.87 0.30
CA GLU A 35 0.31 7.35 -0.23
C GLU A 35 0.06 6.16 -1.18
N THR A 36 0.91 6.01 -2.19
CA THR A 36 0.96 4.83 -3.06
C THR A 36 2.39 4.59 -3.55
N ARG A 37 2.78 3.33 -3.75
CA ARG A 37 4.11 3.00 -4.28
C ARG A 37 4.28 3.46 -5.71
N CYS A 38 5.50 3.94 -5.98
CA CYS A 38 5.98 4.27 -7.32
C CYS A 38 6.28 2.97 -8.08
N PRO A 39 5.53 2.61 -9.13
CA PRO A 39 5.74 1.33 -9.82
C PRO A 39 7.12 1.17 -10.45
N GLU A 40 7.70 2.28 -10.90
CA GLU A 40 9.02 2.35 -11.52
C GLU A 40 10.15 1.93 -10.55
N ARG A 41 9.89 2.00 -9.24
CA ARG A 41 10.83 1.54 -8.22
C ARG A 41 10.87 0.04 -8.04
N ARG A 42 9.90 -0.69 -8.59
CA ARG A 42 9.84 -2.16 -8.58
C ARG A 42 10.13 -2.74 -7.19
N ALA A 43 9.50 -2.18 -6.15
CA ALA A 43 9.80 -2.52 -4.75
C ALA A 43 9.73 -4.03 -4.45
N TRP A 44 8.95 -4.78 -5.22
CA TRP A 44 8.86 -6.24 -5.12
C TRP A 44 10.16 -6.97 -5.46
N GLU A 45 11.08 -6.37 -6.22
CA GLU A 45 12.40 -6.95 -6.49
C GLU A 45 13.28 -6.91 -5.25
N GLU A 46 13.22 -5.81 -4.49
CA GLU A 46 13.88 -5.72 -3.18
C GLU A 46 13.27 -6.76 -2.23
N TRP A 47 11.94 -6.90 -2.23
CA TRP A 47 11.23 -7.89 -1.41
C TRP A 47 11.59 -9.34 -1.77
N ALA A 48 11.81 -9.62 -3.06
CA ALA A 48 12.21 -10.94 -3.53
C ALA A 48 13.69 -11.24 -3.25
N ALA A 49 14.53 -10.20 -3.12
CA ALA A 49 15.95 -10.32 -2.77
C ALA A 49 16.17 -10.46 -1.25
N ASP A 50 15.36 -9.77 -0.44
CA ASP A 50 15.42 -9.79 1.02
C ASP A 50 14.63 -10.99 1.60
N VAL A 51 15.22 -12.18 1.49
CA VAL A 51 14.60 -13.46 1.90
C VAL A 51 14.88 -13.85 3.37
N ASP A 52 15.69 -13.04 4.05
CA ASP A 52 16.11 -13.31 5.41
C ASP A 52 14.93 -13.10 6.38
N PRO A 53 14.73 -14.02 7.33
CA PRO A 53 13.67 -13.87 8.31
C PRO A 53 14.01 -12.76 9.31
N VAL A 54 13.01 -11.98 9.70
CA VAL A 54 13.11 -11.02 10.80
C VAL A 54 12.47 -11.63 12.03
N ILE A 55 13.21 -11.67 13.16
CA ILE A 55 12.66 -12.09 14.45
C ILE A 55 12.29 -10.84 15.25
N LEU A 56 11.06 -10.79 15.76
CA LEU A 56 10.59 -9.72 16.64
C LEU A 56 10.09 -10.32 17.95
N ASP A 57 10.52 -9.77 19.08
CA ASP A 57 9.94 -10.07 20.38
C ASP A 57 8.60 -9.34 20.55
N VAL A 58 7.51 -10.10 20.60
CA VAL A 58 6.15 -9.57 20.73
C VAL A 58 5.74 -9.65 22.22
N PRO A 59 5.40 -8.51 22.87
CA PRO A 59 5.00 -8.52 24.28
C PRO A 59 3.85 -9.48 24.57
N GLY A 60 4.03 -10.35 25.57
CA GLY A 60 3.04 -11.36 25.98
C GLY A 60 2.98 -12.61 25.10
N ILE A 61 3.69 -12.64 23.96
CA ILE A 61 3.71 -13.76 23.01
C ILE A 61 5.10 -14.40 22.92
N GLY A 62 6.16 -13.59 23.01
CA GLY A 62 7.55 -14.02 22.84
C GLY A 62 8.04 -13.82 21.40
N PRO A 63 9.15 -14.49 21.01
CA PRO A 63 9.77 -14.26 19.72
C PRO A 63 8.97 -14.85 18.57
N VAL A 64 8.70 -14.02 17.56
CA VAL A 64 7.99 -14.39 16.33
C VAL A 64 8.91 -14.14 15.14
N GLU A 65 9.18 -15.20 14.38
CA GLU A 65 9.89 -15.11 13.11
C GLU A 65 8.91 -14.74 11.99
N ARG A 66 9.23 -13.70 11.22
CA ARG A 66 8.48 -13.26 10.04
C ARG A 66 9.35 -13.40 8.79
N ARG A 67 8.85 -14.11 7.78
CA ARG A 67 9.42 -14.17 6.43
C ARG A 67 8.42 -13.62 5.42
N LEU A 68 8.90 -12.87 4.43
CA LEU A 68 8.12 -12.48 3.27
C LEU A 68 8.59 -13.29 2.04
N ALA A 69 7.66 -13.65 1.17
CA ALA A 69 7.93 -14.24 -0.13
C ALA A 69 7.04 -13.60 -1.19
N VAL A 70 7.62 -13.08 -2.27
CA VAL A 70 6.86 -12.67 -3.47
C VAL A 70 6.41 -13.94 -4.19
N THR A 71 5.11 -14.06 -4.42
CA THR A 71 4.49 -15.29 -4.97
C THR A 71 4.09 -15.15 -6.43
N ASP A 72 3.76 -13.93 -6.88
CA ASP A 72 3.43 -13.67 -8.28
C ASP A 72 3.68 -12.19 -8.64
N VAL A 73 4.11 -11.95 -9.87
CA VAL A 73 4.26 -10.60 -10.45
C VAL A 73 3.59 -10.62 -11.82
N SER A 74 2.32 -10.25 -11.84
CA SER A 74 1.48 -10.16 -13.03
C SER A 74 0.96 -8.74 -13.13
N PHE A 75 1.79 -7.84 -13.66
CA PHE A 75 1.55 -6.40 -13.65
C PHE A 75 0.16 -6.04 -14.24
N PRO A 76 -0.63 -5.17 -13.59
CA PRO A 76 -0.27 -4.26 -12.50
C PRO A 76 -0.34 -4.87 -11.09
N PHE A 77 -0.47 -6.19 -10.95
CA PHE A 77 -0.60 -6.87 -9.66
C PHE A 77 0.70 -7.53 -9.21
N VAL A 78 0.99 -7.40 -7.92
CA VAL A 78 2.04 -8.14 -7.23
C VAL A 78 1.43 -8.84 -6.04
N SER A 79 1.64 -10.15 -5.94
CA SER A 79 1.19 -10.96 -4.82
C SER A 79 2.38 -11.42 -3.98
N PHE A 80 2.20 -11.45 -2.67
CA PHE A 80 3.20 -11.91 -1.72
C PHE A 80 2.53 -12.57 -0.50
N ARG A 81 3.32 -13.37 0.21
CA ARG A 81 2.94 -14.04 1.45
C ARG A 81 3.87 -13.63 2.57
N TYR A 82 3.30 -13.25 3.71
CA TYR A 82 3.99 -13.29 4.98
C TYR A 82 3.76 -14.65 5.65
N THR A 83 4.82 -15.23 6.20
CA THR A 83 4.77 -16.40 7.07
C THR A 83 5.29 -16.00 8.45
N TYR A 84 4.48 -16.23 9.47
CA TYR A 84 4.79 -15.97 10.87
C TYR A 84 4.95 -17.30 11.60
N ARG A 85 6.11 -17.54 12.21
CA ARG A 85 6.37 -18.69 13.07
C ARG A 85 6.55 -18.22 14.50
N PHE A 86 5.64 -18.62 15.38
CA PHE A 86 5.70 -18.36 16.81
C PHE A 86 6.70 -19.33 17.43
N LEU A 87 7.84 -18.84 17.90
CA LEU A 87 8.92 -19.71 18.36
C LEU A 87 8.65 -20.32 19.75
N ALA A 88 7.66 -19.79 20.48
CA ALA A 88 7.25 -20.28 21.78
C ALA A 88 6.57 -21.66 21.71
N ASP A 89 5.75 -21.90 20.68
CA ASP A 89 4.93 -23.12 20.54
C ASP A 89 5.05 -23.79 19.15
N GLY A 90 5.76 -23.16 18.22
CA GLY A 90 5.94 -23.64 16.85
C GLY A 90 4.76 -23.37 15.93
N ALA A 91 3.74 -22.62 16.35
CA ALA A 91 2.58 -22.30 15.52
C ALA A 91 3.01 -21.49 14.28
N VAL A 92 2.38 -21.77 13.14
CA VAL A 92 2.65 -21.09 11.87
C VAL A 92 1.37 -20.50 11.31
N VAL A 93 1.41 -19.21 10.97
CA VAL A 93 0.30 -18.47 10.35
C VAL A 93 0.81 -17.80 9.08
N THR A 94 0.02 -17.86 8.02
CA THR A 94 0.34 -17.19 6.75
C THR A 94 -0.66 -16.07 6.45
N SER A 95 -0.19 -15.01 5.82
CA SER A 95 -1.00 -13.91 5.30
C SER A 95 -0.65 -13.68 3.84
N ASP A 96 -1.60 -13.94 2.96
CA ASP A 96 -1.48 -13.71 1.51
C ASP A 96 -2.11 -12.37 1.13
N SER A 97 -1.38 -11.57 0.35
CA SER A 97 -1.82 -10.25 -0.09
C SER A 97 -1.49 -10.04 -1.55
N THR A 98 -2.39 -9.37 -2.27
CA THR A 98 -2.15 -8.82 -3.61
C THR A 98 -2.26 -7.30 -3.55
N LEU A 99 -1.36 -6.61 -4.23
CA LEU A 99 -1.36 -5.16 -4.37
C LEU A 99 -1.41 -4.78 -5.84
N ARG A 100 -2.18 -3.74 -6.17
CA ARG A 100 -2.12 -3.11 -7.50
C ARG A 100 -1.17 -1.92 -7.49
N PHE A 101 -0.30 -1.85 -8.50
CA PHE A 101 0.63 -0.76 -8.73
C PHE A 101 0.10 0.11 -9.87
N ARG A 102 -0.59 1.20 -9.50
CA ARG A 102 -1.09 2.21 -10.45
C ARG A 102 0.00 3.22 -10.76
N SER A 103 0.10 3.64 -12.02
CA SER A 103 0.96 4.76 -12.40
C SER A 103 0.48 6.06 -11.77
N ARG A 104 1.34 7.08 -11.76
CA ARG A 104 0.95 8.43 -11.33
C ARG A 104 -0.26 8.95 -12.13
N ASP A 105 -0.22 8.79 -13.45
CA ASP A 105 -1.27 9.27 -14.36
C ASP A 105 -2.62 8.57 -14.12
N GLU A 106 -2.61 7.27 -13.82
CA GLU A 106 -3.83 6.52 -13.45
C GLU A 106 -4.44 7.07 -12.16
N VAL A 107 -3.59 7.38 -11.16
CA VAL A 107 -4.06 7.95 -9.89
C VAL A 107 -4.63 9.35 -10.09
N GLU A 108 -3.91 10.25 -10.80
CA GLU A 108 -4.38 11.61 -11.09
C GLU A 108 -5.72 11.59 -11.86
N SER A 109 -5.85 10.71 -12.86
CA SER A 109 -7.09 10.54 -13.64
C SER A 109 -8.24 10.04 -12.77
N SER A 110 -7.98 9.09 -11.87
CA SER A 110 -8.99 8.56 -10.95
C SER A 110 -9.46 9.61 -9.94
N LEU A 111 -8.58 10.49 -9.48
CA LEU A 111 -8.92 11.59 -8.57
C LEU A 111 -9.81 12.61 -9.29
N ALA A 112 -9.42 13.04 -10.49
CA ALA A 112 -10.20 13.97 -11.29
C ALA A 112 -11.61 13.42 -11.61
N ALA A 113 -11.72 12.13 -11.93
CA ALA A 113 -13.00 11.46 -12.18
C ALA A 113 -13.93 11.41 -10.94
N ASN A 114 -13.39 11.60 -9.74
CA ASN A 114 -14.14 11.56 -8.48
C ASN A 114 -14.17 12.93 -7.77
N ALA A 115 -14.15 14.02 -8.55
CA ALA A 115 -14.26 15.40 -8.07
C ALA A 115 -13.17 15.79 -7.06
N TYR A 116 -11.94 15.34 -7.31
CA TYR A 116 -10.76 15.82 -6.60
C TYR A 116 -9.84 16.58 -7.54
N ARG A 117 -9.33 17.72 -7.06
CA ARG A 117 -8.23 18.43 -7.69
C ARG A 117 -6.92 18.13 -6.98
N VAL A 118 -5.96 17.58 -7.71
CA VAL A 118 -4.60 17.36 -7.20
C VAL A 118 -3.91 18.71 -7.00
N LEU A 119 -3.45 18.96 -5.78
CA LEU A 119 -2.75 20.19 -5.41
C LEU A 119 -1.24 20.01 -5.43
N ASP A 120 -0.77 18.84 -5.02
CA ASP A 120 0.64 18.52 -4.91
C ASP A 120 0.85 17.00 -4.91
N VAL A 121 2.03 16.57 -5.38
CA VAL A 121 2.49 15.18 -5.29
C VAL A 121 3.90 15.21 -4.73
N ARG A 122 4.05 14.71 -3.49
CA ARG A 122 5.31 14.74 -2.74
C ARG A 122 5.91 13.37 -2.60
N GLU A 123 7.11 13.32 -2.05
CA GLU A 123 7.73 12.09 -1.56
C GLU A 123 7.46 11.91 -0.06
N ALA A 124 7.45 10.66 0.38
CA ALA A 124 7.45 10.34 1.81
C ALA A 124 8.85 10.59 2.40
N PRO A 125 9.01 11.50 3.39
CA PRO A 125 10.33 11.92 3.86
C PRO A 125 11.20 10.81 4.45
N ASP A 126 10.58 9.78 5.02
CA ASP A 126 11.24 8.61 5.62
C ASP A 126 11.64 7.55 4.58
N ARG A 127 11.13 7.66 3.35
CA ARG A 127 11.35 6.69 2.26
C ARG A 127 11.39 7.40 0.90
N PRO A 128 12.35 8.30 0.69
CA PRO A 128 12.46 9.10 -0.52
C PRO A 128 12.57 8.22 -1.76
N GLY A 129 11.94 8.66 -2.86
CA GLY A 129 11.87 7.94 -4.12
C GLY A 129 11.00 6.68 -4.14
N ARG A 130 10.50 6.17 -3.01
CA ARG A 130 9.75 4.89 -2.97
C ARG A 130 8.26 5.06 -3.25
N GLU A 131 7.67 6.19 -2.90
CA GLU A 131 6.23 6.39 -2.85
C GLU A 131 5.85 7.82 -3.24
N PHE A 132 4.67 7.94 -3.85
CA PHE A 132 4.00 9.21 -4.08
C PHE A 132 3.05 9.51 -2.91
N VAL A 133 3.07 10.74 -2.44
CA VAL A 133 2.13 11.30 -1.47
C VAL A 133 1.25 12.31 -2.20
N PHE A 134 0.03 11.92 -2.53
CA PHE A 134 -0.95 12.79 -3.17
C PHE A 134 -1.62 13.68 -2.15
N ILE A 135 -1.70 14.98 -2.44
CA ILE A 135 -2.50 15.96 -1.70
C ILE A 135 -3.56 16.48 -2.66
N ALA A 136 -4.83 16.20 -2.38
CA ALA A 136 -5.94 16.61 -3.21
C ALA A 136 -7.03 17.34 -2.39
N ALA A 137 -7.69 18.30 -3.00
CA ALA A 137 -8.88 18.93 -2.43
C ALA A 137 -10.13 18.35 -3.09
N ALA A 138 -11.18 18.11 -2.29
CA ALA A 138 -12.50 17.80 -2.81
C ALA A 138 -13.12 19.07 -3.43
N GLU A 139 -13.65 18.93 -4.64
CA GLU A 139 -14.45 19.95 -5.34
C GLU A 139 -15.95 19.72 -5.17
#